data_AF-A0AAV4NUQ0-F1
#
_entry.id   AF-A0AAV4NUQ0-F1
#
_cell.length_a   1.000
_cell.length_b   1.000
_cell.length_c   1.000
_cell.angle_alpha   90.00
_cell.angle_beta   90.00
_cell.angle_gamma   90.00
#
_symmetry.space_group_name_H-M   'P 1'
#
loop_
_entity.id
_entity.type
_entity.pdbx_description
1 polymer ?
#
loop_
_entity_poly.entity_id
_entity_poly.type
_entity_poly.pdbx_seq_one_letter_code
_entity_poly.pdbx_strand_id
1 'polypeptide(L)'
;MQPNNYATQPPIPSLKALERRDQFKLRRFALSPVVYPHLIWNLKMSSPTKTELPKVPTPLKNELAQFDSSKMKHAETLEKNQLPSKDDVQQEKVHNSMLTGVEGFERSKLKSTETQEKGVLPNADDVVQEKIHQNIVSGVETFDKNALHHTETKEKAVLPSTEIIQQEKGHQKLVQGIENFDTSNLKHAETQEKNPLPTKEAIALEKSAA
;
A
#
# COMPACT_ATOMS: atom_id res chain seq x y z
N MET A 1 44.06 -9.16 10.46
CA MET A 1 43.04 -9.81 9.62
C MET A 1 41.91 -10.25 10.52
N GLN A 2 40.77 -9.56 10.46
CA GLN A 2 39.57 -9.93 11.21
C GLN A 2 38.78 -10.98 10.42
N PRO A 3 38.13 -11.95 11.08
CA PRO A 3 37.30 -12.92 10.39
C PRO A 3 35.97 -12.27 10.00
N ASN A 4 35.62 -12.39 8.72
CA ASN A 4 34.32 -11.98 8.18
C ASN A 4 33.19 -12.78 8.83
N ASN A 5 32.31 -12.08 9.52
CA ASN A 5 31.09 -12.62 10.12
C ASN A 5 30.00 -12.66 9.03
N TYR A 6 29.90 -13.77 8.31
CA TYR A 6 28.78 -13.99 7.39
C TYR A 6 27.55 -14.36 8.21
N ALA A 7 26.60 -13.43 8.28
CA ALA A 7 25.28 -13.67 8.84
C ALA A 7 24.59 -14.80 8.06
N THR A 8 24.34 -15.91 8.73
CA THR A 8 23.57 -17.04 8.22
C THR A 8 22.14 -16.57 7.91
N GLN A 9 21.79 -16.49 6.62
CA GLN A 9 20.40 -16.26 6.22
C GLN A 9 19.53 -17.43 6.68
N PRO A 10 18.33 -17.18 7.24
CA PRO A 10 17.39 -18.25 7.52
C PRO A 10 16.94 -18.91 6.20
N PRO A 11 16.72 -20.22 6.17
CA PRO A 11 16.32 -20.92 4.96
C PRO A 11 14.98 -20.39 4.44
N ILE A 12 14.93 -20.13 3.13
CA ILE A 12 13.72 -19.76 2.40
C ILE A 12 12.72 -20.92 2.56
N PRO A 13 11.51 -20.67 3.09
CA PRO A 13 10.51 -21.73 3.21
C PRO A 13 10.07 -22.18 1.81
N SER A 14 10.13 -23.50 1.59
CA SER A 14 9.66 -24.12 0.34
C SER A 14 8.20 -23.76 0.06
N LEU A 15 7.90 -23.42 -1.18
CA LEU A 15 6.55 -23.28 -1.75
C LEU A 15 5.77 -24.60 -1.68
N LYS A 16 5.26 -24.96 -0.49
CA LYS A 16 4.10 -25.83 -0.33
C LYS A 16 3.03 -25.04 0.40
N ALA A 17 2.18 -24.44 -0.42
CA ALA A 17 0.98 -23.76 0.01
C ALA A 17 0.06 -24.71 0.79
N LEU A 18 -0.37 -24.22 1.95
CA LEU A 18 -1.77 -24.17 2.38
C LEU A 18 -2.58 -25.48 2.33
N GLU A 19 -2.55 -26.22 3.43
CA GLU A 19 -3.73 -26.96 3.88
C GLU A 19 -3.83 -26.83 5.41
N ARG A 20 -4.68 -25.90 5.87
CA ARG A 20 -5.15 -25.90 7.27
C ARG A 20 -6.17 -27.02 7.40
N ARG A 21 -5.79 -28.11 8.08
CA ARG A 21 -6.76 -29.02 8.71
C ARG A 21 -6.57 -28.94 10.22
N ASP A 22 -7.61 -28.46 10.88
CA ASP A 22 -7.75 -28.40 12.32
C ASP A 22 -7.50 -29.78 12.95
N GLN A 23 -6.53 -29.85 13.85
CA GLN A 23 -6.30 -31.00 14.72
C GLN A 23 -6.24 -30.45 16.15
N PHE A 24 -7.39 -30.48 16.83
CA PHE A 24 -7.47 -30.24 18.26
C PHE A 24 -6.73 -31.36 19.00
N LYS A 25 -5.55 -31.02 19.52
CA LYS A 25 -4.75 -31.82 20.45
C LYS A 25 -5.55 -32.12 21.72
N LEU A 26 -5.90 -33.38 21.98
CA LEU A 26 -6.09 -33.84 23.36
C LEU A 26 -4.73 -34.27 23.93
N ARG A 27 -4.23 -33.44 24.84
CA ARG A 27 -3.12 -33.77 25.74
C ARG A 27 -3.57 -34.88 26.69
N ARG A 28 -2.84 -36.00 26.71
CA ARG A 28 -2.86 -36.95 27.83
C ARG A 28 -2.20 -36.27 29.03
N PHE A 29 -2.95 -36.03 30.09
CA PHE A 29 -2.42 -35.88 31.44
C PHE A 29 -3.00 -37.01 32.28
N ALA A 30 -2.12 -37.83 32.85
CA ALA A 30 -2.45 -38.88 33.78
C ALA A 30 -2.70 -38.27 35.17
N LEU A 31 -3.79 -38.68 35.82
CA LEU A 31 -3.98 -38.58 37.26
C LEU A 31 -4.79 -39.81 37.71
N SER A 32 -4.32 -40.43 38.79
CA SER A 32 -4.84 -41.64 39.41
C SER A 32 -6.17 -41.39 40.17
N PRO A 33 -6.84 -42.43 40.70
CA PRO A 33 -8.29 -42.46 40.84
C PRO A 33 -8.81 -41.76 42.09
N VAL A 34 -9.91 -41.00 41.92
CA VAL A 34 -10.82 -40.61 43.00
C VAL A 34 -12.22 -41.12 42.64
N VAL A 35 -12.97 -41.50 43.67
CA VAL A 35 -13.92 -42.60 43.70
C VAL A 35 -15.38 -42.10 43.89
N TYR A 36 -16.33 -42.73 43.17
CA TYR A 36 -17.82 -42.76 43.29
C TYR A 36 -18.67 -41.50 42.96
N PRO A 37 -19.99 -41.66 42.67
CA PRO A 37 -20.69 -42.57 41.75
C PRO A 37 -21.64 -41.82 40.76
N HIS A 38 -22.21 -42.56 39.80
CA HIS A 38 -22.99 -42.11 38.64
C HIS A 38 -24.18 -41.17 38.92
N LEU A 39 -24.23 -40.03 38.20
CA LEU A 39 -25.47 -39.31 37.86
C LEU A 39 -25.39 -38.83 36.40
N ILE A 40 -25.77 -39.72 35.49
CA ILE A 40 -25.98 -39.43 34.06
C ILE A 40 -27.37 -38.82 33.90
N TRP A 41 -27.44 -37.60 33.35
CA TRP A 41 -28.70 -37.05 32.83
C TRP A 41 -29.08 -37.81 31.55
N ASN A 42 -30.11 -38.66 31.64
CA ASN A 42 -30.66 -39.43 30.52
C ASN A 42 -31.67 -38.59 29.73
N LEU A 43 -31.30 -38.08 28.55
CA LEU A 43 -32.25 -37.62 27.55
C LEU A 43 -32.71 -38.82 26.70
N LYS A 44 -33.91 -39.33 26.98
CA LYS A 44 -34.50 -40.51 26.32
C LYS A 44 -34.96 -40.15 24.89
N MET A 45 -34.12 -40.34 23.88
CA MET A 45 -34.53 -40.33 22.47
C MET A 45 -35.21 -41.66 22.13
N SER A 46 -36.53 -41.75 22.32
CA SER A 46 -37.33 -42.89 21.85
C SER A 46 -37.86 -42.63 20.44
N SER A 47 -37.61 -43.54 19.51
CA SER A 47 -38.20 -43.50 18.16
C SER A 47 -39.72 -43.68 18.24
N PRO A 48 -40.53 -42.91 17.47
CA PRO A 48 -41.98 -43.01 17.52
C PRO A 48 -42.42 -44.40 17.08
N THR A 49 -43.37 -44.97 17.81
CA THR A 49 -43.90 -46.30 17.50
C THR A 49 -44.91 -46.21 16.35
N LYS A 50 -45.14 -47.31 15.61
CA LYS A 50 -45.99 -47.34 14.40
C LYS A 50 -47.40 -46.77 14.62
N THR A 51 -47.89 -46.76 15.86
CA THR A 51 -49.20 -46.20 16.25
C THR A 51 -49.23 -44.67 16.33
N GLU A 52 -48.07 -44.00 16.37
CA GLU A 52 -47.93 -42.54 16.54
C GLU A 52 -47.64 -41.78 15.24
N LEU A 53 -47.51 -42.47 14.09
CA LEU A 53 -47.31 -41.81 12.80
C LEU A 53 -48.65 -41.25 12.25
N PRO A 54 -48.64 -40.05 11.64
CA PRO A 54 -49.83 -39.48 11.01
C PRO A 54 -50.34 -40.41 9.89
N LYS A 55 -51.64 -40.73 9.94
CA LYS A 55 -52.27 -41.58 8.92
C LYS A 55 -52.46 -40.75 7.65
N VAL A 56 -51.98 -41.28 6.51
CA VAL A 56 -52.18 -40.66 5.20
C VAL A 56 -53.69 -40.49 4.95
N PRO A 57 -54.18 -39.29 4.56
CA PRO A 57 -55.57 -39.08 4.22
C PRO A 57 -56.05 -40.09 3.17
N THR A 58 -57.27 -40.59 3.35
CA THR A 58 -57.89 -41.57 2.44
C THR A 58 -57.84 -41.20 0.94
N PRO A 59 -58.03 -39.95 0.49
CA PRO A 59 -57.94 -39.62 -0.94
C PRO A 59 -56.54 -39.84 -1.53
N LEU A 60 -55.48 -39.41 -0.84
CA LEU A 60 -54.09 -39.62 -1.28
C LEU A 60 -53.73 -41.10 -1.34
N LYS A 61 -54.21 -41.88 -0.38
CA LYS A 61 -54.01 -43.33 -0.38
C LYS A 61 -54.65 -44.00 -1.60
N ASN A 62 -55.82 -43.53 -2.03
CA ASN A 62 -56.53 -44.05 -3.20
C ASN A 62 -55.83 -43.65 -4.50
N GLU A 63 -55.37 -42.41 -4.63
CA GLU A 63 -54.60 -41.95 -5.80
C GLU A 63 -53.29 -42.72 -5.95
N LEU A 64 -52.56 -42.95 -4.85
CA LEU A 64 -51.34 -43.77 -4.85
C LEU A 64 -51.62 -45.24 -5.20
N ALA A 65 -52.77 -45.79 -4.78
CA ALA A 65 -53.18 -47.14 -5.13
C ALA A 65 -53.56 -47.28 -6.62
N GLN A 66 -53.97 -46.19 -7.27
CA GLN A 66 -54.29 -46.12 -8.70
C GLN A 66 -53.13 -45.56 -9.54
N PHE A 67 -51.97 -45.28 -8.92
CA PHE A 67 -50.81 -44.72 -9.61
C PHE A 67 -50.24 -45.75 -10.58
N ASP A 68 -50.31 -45.42 -11.87
CA ASP A 68 -49.79 -46.24 -12.95
C ASP A 68 -48.42 -45.72 -13.38
N SER A 69 -47.36 -46.40 -12.96
CA SER A 69 -45.98 -46.06 -13.30
C SER A 69 -45.70 -46.14 -14.80
N SER A 70 -46.53 -46.83 -15.59
CA SER A 70 -46.38 -46.89 -17.05
C SER A 70 -46.72 -45.56 -17.73
N LYS A 71 -47.45 -44.66 -17.06
CA LYS A 71 -47.77 -43.32 -17.56
C LYS A 71 -46.65 -42.31 -17.32
N MET A 72 -45.58 -42.70 -16.63
CA MET A 72 -44.40 -41.85 -16.50
C MET A 72 -43.66 -41.79 -17.83
N LYS A 73 -43.30 -40.57 -18.28
CA LYS A 73 -42.49 -40.40 -19.48
C LYS A 73 -41.11 -41.04 -19.26
N HIS A 74 -40.66 -41.87 -20.20
CA HIS A 74 -39.31 -42.41 -20.15
C HIS A 74 -38.31 -41.29 -20.43
N ALA A 75 -37.26 -41.20 -19.62
CA ALA A 75 -36.16 -40.26 -19.82
C ALA A 75 -34.91 -41.08 -20.19
N GLU A 76 -34.50 -41.03 -21.45
CA GLU A 76 -33.25 -41.66 -21.89
C GLU A 76 -32.06 -40.82 -21.43
N THR A 77 -31.19 -41.41 -20.63
CA THR A 77 -29.92 -40.81 -20.22
C THR A 77 -28.83 -41.26 -21.19
N LEU A 78 -28.28 -40.33 -21.99
CA LEU A 78 -27.12 -40.59 -22.84
C LEU A 78 -25.83 -40.31 -22.07
N GLU A 79 -25.05 -41.35 -21.77
CA GLU A 79 -23.69 -41.24 -21.24
C GLU A 79 -22.73 -40.82 -22.36
N LYS A 80 -22.17 -39.62 -22.27
CA LYS A 80 -21.20 -39.12 -23.26
C LYS A 80 -19.78 -39.55 -22.91
N ASN A 81 -19.39 -40.75 -23.33
CA ASN A 81 -17.99 -41.18 -23.35
C ASN A 81 -17.33 -40.74 -24.66
N GLN A 82 -16.77 -39.54 -24.68
CA GLN A 82 -16.01 -39.05 -25.82
C GLN A 82 -14.62 -39.69 -25.82
N LEU A 83 -14.28 -40.36 -26.92
CA LEU A 83 -12.94 -40.89 -27.14
C LEU A 83 -11.97 -39.74 -27.46
N PRO A 84 -10.68 -39.86 -27.10
CA PRO A 84 -9.67 -38.89 -27.50
C PRO A 84 -9.66 -38.67 -29.02
N SER A 85 -9.48 -37.41 -29.42
CA SER A 85 -9.30 -37.04 -30.83
C SER A 85 -7.95 -37.56 -31.35
N LYS A 86 -7.85 -37.68 -32.67
CA LYS A 86 -6.57 -37.91 -33.35
C LYS A 86 -5.53 -36.85 -32.98
N ASP A 87 -5.98 -35.60 -32.80
CA ASP A 87 -5.11 -34.49 -32.42
C ASP A 87 -4.56 -34.66 -31.00
N ASP A 88 -5.39 -35.13 -30.06
CA ASP A 88 -4.98 -35.37 -28.66
C ASP A 88 -3.85 -36.41 -28.60
N VAL A 89 -4.02 -37.52 -29.33
CA VAL A 89 -3.01 -38.60 -29.41
C VAL A 89 -1.72 -38.12 -30.08
N GLN A 90 -1.83 -37.25 -31.10
CA GLN A 90 -0.67 -36.69 -31.77
C GLN A 90 0.11 -35.74 -30.86
N GLN A 91 -0.59 -34.88 -30.11
CA GLN A 91 0.04 -33.99 -29.13
C GLN A 91 0.75 -34.78 -28.03
N GLU A 92 0.12 -35.82 -27.50
CA GLU A 92 0.72 -36.70 -26.50
C GLU A 92 1.99 -37.38 -27.03
N LYS A 93 1.96 -37.86 -28.28
CA LYS A 93 3.13 -38.47 -28.92
C LYS A 93 4.30 -37.49 -29.05
N VAL A 94 4.02 -36.25 -29.44
CA VAL A 94 5.06 -35.20 -29.53
C VAL A 94 5.64 -34.89 -28.15
N HIS A 95 4.78 -34.72 -27.14
CA HIS A 95 5.21 -34.47 -25.77
C HIS A 95 6.10 -35.59 -25.22
N ASN A 96 5.68 -36.85 -25.38
CA ASN A 96 6.44 -38.02 -24.94
C ASN A 96 7.76 -38.16 -25.71
N SER A 97 7.80 -37.82 -26.99
CA SER A 97 9.04 -37.79 -27.78
C SER A 97 10.02 -36.74 -27.26
N MET A 98 9.56 -35.57 -26.80
CA MET A 98 10.44 -34.55 -26.24
C MET A 98 11.00 -34.99 -24.89
N LEU A 99 10.14 -35.53 -24.01
CA LEU A 99 10.57 -36.02 -22.69
C LEU A 99 11.63 -37.11 -22.80
N THR A 100 11.38 -38.12 -23.64
CA THR A 100 12.34 -39.20 -23.88
C THR A 100 13.65 -38.70 -24.49
N GLY A 101 13.60 -37.70 -25.37
CA GLY A 101 14.80 -37.07 -25.93
C GLY A 101 15.65 -36.31 -24.90
N VAL A 102 15.01 -35.64 -23.94
CA VAL A 102 15.69 -34.93 -22.84
C VAL A 102 16.22 -35.92 -21.80
N GLU A 103 15.45 -36.95 -21.44
CA GLU A 103 15.86 -37.98 -20.48
C GLU A 103 17.04 -38.81 -21.01
N GLY A 104 17.02 -39.14 -22.31
CA GLY A 104 18.12 -39.84 -22.99
C GLY A 104 19.28 -38.94 -23.40
N PHE A 105 19.30 -37.66 -22.99
CA PHE A 105 20.34 -36.73 -23.40
C PHE A 105 21.70 -37.06 -22.75
N GLU A 106 22.64 -37.55 -23.56
CA GLU A 106 24.00 -37.81 -23.13
C GLU A 106 24.84 -36.53 -23.05
N ARG A 107 25.06 -36.04 -21.82
CA ARG A 107 25.91 -34.87 -21.56
C ARG A 107 27.35 -35.03 -22.10
N SER A 108 27.84 -36.26 -22.24
CA SER A 108 29.16 -36.57 -22.83
C SER A 108 29.30 -36.13 -24.29
N LYS A 109 28.19 -35.97 -25.01
CA LYS A 109 28.18 -35.48 -26.40
C LYS A 109 28.31 -33.96 -26.51
N LEU A 110 28.20 -33.22 -25.40
CA LEU A 110 28.44 -31.79 -25.37
C LEU A 110 29.94 -31.51 -25.56
N LYS A 111 30.26 -30.60 -26.49
CA LYS A 111 31.63 -30.10 -26.63
C LYS A 111 32.02 -29.31 -25.39
N SER A 112 33.19 -29.62 -24.81
CA SER A 112 33.77 -28.79 -23.75
C SER A 112 34.04 -27.40 -24.29
N THR A 113 33.58 -26.38 -23.58
CA THR A 113 33.86 -24.97 -23.88
C THR A 113 34.55 -24.37 -22.67
N GLU A 114 35.78 -23.90 -22.87
CA GLU A 114 36.54 -23.20 -21.83
C GLU A 114 35.95 -21.80 -21.67
N THR A 115 35.42 -21.51 -20.47
CA THR A 115 34.89 -20.18 -20.15
C THR A 115 36.04 -19.31 -19.67
N GLN A 116 36.45 -18.33 -20.47
CA GLN A 116 37.45 -17.33 -20.09
C GLN A 116 36.79 -16.23 -19.24
N GLU A 117 36.98 -16.28 -17.92
CA GLU A 117 36.58 -15.19 -17.01
C GLU A 117 37.54 -14.01 -17.17
N LYS A 118 37.07 -12.89 -17.74
CA LYS A 118 37.84 -11.64 -17.75
C LYS A 118 37.71 -10.94 -16.39
N GLY A 119 38.39 -11.46 -15.38
CA GLY A 119 38.69 -10.69 -14.18
C GLY A 119 39.73 -9.62 -14.51
N VAL A 120 39.34 -8.35 -14.55
CA VAL A 120 40.30 -7.25 -14.68
C VAL A 120 40.87 -6.99 -13.30
N LEU A 121 42.19 -7.10 -13.17
CA LEU A 121 42.88 -6.70 -11.94
C LEU A 121 42.86 -5.16 -11.85
N PRO A 122 42.75 -4.60 -10.62
CA PRO A 122 42.88 -3.17 -10.43
C PRO A 122 44.19 -2.67 -11.05
N ASN A 123 44.12 -1.57 -11.80
CA ASN A 123 45.30 -0.96 -12.39
C ASN A 123 46.02 -0.10 -11.33
N ALA A 124 47.23 0.35 -11.65
CA ALA A 124 48.02 1.23 -10.78
C ALA A 124 47.24 2.49 -10.36
N ASP A 125 46.43 3.06 -11.27
CA ASP A 125 45.60 4.22 -10.98
C ASP A 125 44.55 3.93 -9.90
N ASP A 126 43.91 2.76 -9.96
CA ASP A 126 42.90 2.35 -8.97
C ASP A 126 43.50 2.25 -7.56
N VAL A 127 44.72 1.70 -7.46
CA VAL A 127 45.46 1.59 -6.19
C VAL A 127 45.87 2.96 -5.66
N VAL A 128 46.26 3.88 -6.55
CA VAL A 128 46.62 5.26 -6.16
C VAL A 128 45.39 6.00 -5.65
N GLN A 129 44.25 5.90 -6.34
CA GLN A 129 43.00 6.53 -5.91
C GLN A 129 42.53 5.99 -4.56
N GLU A 130 42.58 4.67 -4.36
CA GLU A 130 42.25 4.06 -3.07
C GLU A 130 43.15 4.60 -1.95
N LYS A 131 44.47 4.71 -2.20
CA LYS A 131 45.41 5.24 -1.21
C LYS A 131 45.15 6.71 -0.87
N ILE A 132 44.78 7.52 -1.86
CA ILE A 132 44.38 8.92 -1.64
C ILE A 132 43.12 8.98 -0.77
N HIS A 133 42.11 8.16 -1.09
CA HIS A 133 40.87 8.09 -0.33
C HIS A 133 41.11 7.71 1.13
N GLN A 134 41.90 6.64 1.36
CA GLN A 134 42.25 6.19 2.71
C GLN A 134 43.01 7.26 3.51
N ASN A 135 43.92 8.00 2.88
CA ASN A 135 44.63 9.11 3.54
C ASN A 135 43.68 10.24 3.96
N ILE A 136 42.69 10.58 3.14
CA ILE A 136 41.70 11.60 3.49
C ILE A 136 40.84 11.12 4.67
N VAL A 137 40.32 9.89 4.60
CA VAL A 137 39.46 9.32 5.64
C VAL A 137 40.20 9.26 6.97
N SER A 138 41.41 8.71 6.99
CA SER A 138 42.24 8.64 8.19
C SER A 138 42.64 10.02 8.73
N GLY A 139 42.93 10.98 7.84
CA GLY A 139 43.22 12.36 8.23
C GLY A 139 42.04 13.04 8.92
N VAL A 140 40.81 12.79 8.47
CA VAL A 140 39.59 13.31 9.10
C VAL A 140 39.28 12.58 10.41
N GLU A 141 39.41 11.26 10.44
CA GLU A 141 39.16 10.44 11.63
C GLU A 141 40.09 10.80 12.80
N THR A 142 41.36 11.05 12.49
CA THR A 142 42.40 11.38 13.48
C THR A 142 42.59 12.88 13.69
N PHE A 143 41.74 13.72 13.09
CA PHE A 143 41.88 15.16 13.16
C PHE A 143 41.73 15.68 14.60
N ASP A 144 42.78 16.33 15.11
CA ASP A 144 42.75 16.98 16.42
C ASP A 144 41.93 18.28 16.37
N LYS A 145 40.76 18.26 17.00
CA LYS A 145 39.88 19.43 17.10
C LYS A 145 40.54 20.59 17.87
N ASN A 146 41.52 20.31 18.72
CA ASN A 146 42.26 21.36 19.44
C ASN A 146 43.21 22.15 18.52
N ALA A 147 43.51 21.62 17.33
CA ALA A 147 44.25 22.36 16.30
C ALA A 147 43.39 23.43 15.60
N LEU A 148 42.06 23.45 15.83
CA LEU A 148 41.20 24.51 15.32
C LEU A 148 41.40 25.80 16.13
N HIS A 149 41.60 26.91 15.41
CA HIS A 149 41.64 28.22 16.05
C HIS A 149 40.26 28.59 16.63
N HIS A 150 40.24 28.99 17.90
CA HIS A 150 39.04 29.52 18.53
C HIS A 150 38.58 30.79 17.81
N THR A 151 37.31 30.83 17.42
CA THR A 151 36.67 32.00 16.83
C THR A 151 35.46 32.37 17.68
N GLU A 152 35.52 33.54 18.32
CA GLU A 152 34.37 34.11 19.02
C GLU A 152 33.37 34.70 18.02
N THR A 153 32.21 34.06 17.86
CA THR A 153 31.11 34.61 17.07
C THR A 153 30.31 35.59 17.91
N LYS A 154 30.37 36.89 17.58
CA LYS A 154 29.52 37.93 18.18
C LYS A 154 28.27 38.14 17.33
N GLU A 155 27.12 37.72 17.84
CA GLU A 155 25.82 38.07 17.26
C GLU A 155 25.58 39.59 17.41
N LYS A 156 25.43 40.31 16.29
CA LYS A 156 25.06 41.73 16.31
C LYS A 156 23.55 41.88 16.47
N ALA A 157 23.07 41.76 17.71
CA ALA A 157 21.76 42.29 18.08
C ALA A 157 21.88 43.81 18.30
N VAL A 158 21.80 44.61 17.22
CA VAL A 158 21.80 46.07 17.34
C VAL A 158 20.41 46.51 17.78
N LEU A 159 20.30 47.07 18.99
CA LEU A 159 19.07 47.72 19.43
C LEU A 159 18.78 48.92 18.52
N PRO A 160 17.50 49.20 18.19
CA PRO A 160 17.13 50.38 17.43
C PRO A 160 17.71 51.64 18.08
N SER A 161 18.26 52.56 17.27
CA SER A 161 18.78 53.82 17.79
C SER A 161 17.66 54.68 18.38
N THR A 162 18.03 55.60 19.28
CA THR A 162 17.10 56.56 19.87
C THR A 162 16.35 57.38 18.82
N GLU A 163 17.01 57.68 17.69
CA GLU A 163 16.41 58.35 16.52
C GLU A 163 15.30 57.52 15.89
N ILE A 164 15.54 56.22 15.64
CA ILE A 164 14.54 55.30 15.07
C ILE A 164 13.33 55.21 16.01
N ILE A 165 13.57 55.12 17.32
CA ILE A 165 12.50 55.06 18.33
C ILE A 165 11.69 56.37 18.36
N GLN A 166 12.35 57.52 18.28
CA GLN A 166 11.66 58.81 18.26
C GLN A 166 10.86 59.02 16.98
N GLN A 167 11.41 58.61 15.83
CA GLN A 167 10.71 58.65 14.55
C GLN A 167 9.46 57.78 14.59
N GLU A 168 9.58 56.52 15.03
CA GLU A 168 8.44 55.59 15.18
C GLU A 168 7.36 56.16 16.12
N LYS A 169 7.77 56.71 17.26
CA LYS A 169 6.85 57.37 18.20
C LYS A 169 6.14 58.58 17.59
N GLY A 170 6.81 59.32 16.72
CA GLY A 170 6.22 60.42 15.95
C GLY A 170 5.16 59.92 14.96
N HIS A 171 5.48 58.87 14.21
CA HIS A 171 4.56 58.24 13.27
C HIS A 171 3.31 57.69 14.00
N GLN A 172 3.48 56.99 15.12
CA GLN A 172 2.34 56.49 15.91
C GLN A 172 1.43 57.61 16.40
N LYS A 173 1.99 58.73 16.87
CA LYS A 173 1.18 59.88 17.30
C LYS A 173 0.36 60.48 16.15
N LEU A 174 0.94 60.55 14.96
CA LEU A 174 0.24 61.05 13.78
C LEU A 174 -0.91 60.13 13.37
N VAL A 175 -0.66 58.82 13.34
CA VAL A 175 -1.69 57.81 13.04
C VAL A 175 -2.82 57.88 14.07
N GLN A 176 -2.49 57.89 15.36
CA GLN A 176 -3.49 58.02 16.43
C GLN A 176 -4.29 59.33 16.34
N GLY A 177 -3.64 60.44 15.95
CA GLY A 177 -4.32 61.71 15.76
C GLY A 177 -5.34 61.69 14.63
N ILE A 178 -5.05 60.95 13.54
CA ILE A 178 -5.98 60.78 12.41
C ILE A 178 -7.10 59.81 12.78
N GLU A 179 -6.78 58.66 13.40
CA GLU A 179 -7.77 57.66 13.81
C GLU A 179 -8.80 58.23 14.79
N ASN A 180 -8.36 59.09 15.72
CA ASN A 180 -9.23 59.69 16.73
C ASN A 180 -9.72 61.09 16.34
N PHE A 181 -9.53 61.51 15.09
CA PHE A 181 -9.98 62.83 14.65
C PHE A 181 -11.50 62.88 14.56
N ASP A 182 -12.11 63.71 15.42
CA ASP A 182 -13.55 63.94 15.39
C ASP A 182 -13.92 64.91 14.27
N THR A 183 -14.52 64.35 13.23
CA THR A 183 -15.01 65.08 12.04
C THR A 183 -16.04 66.16 12.34
N SER A 184 -16.70 66.14 13.50
CA SER A 184 -17.64 67.20 13.91
C SER A 184 -16.94 68.54 14.20
N ASN A 185 -15.62 68.51 14.48
CA ASN A 185 -14.80 69.71 14.65
C ASN A 185 -14.43 70.39 13.32
N LEU A 186 -14.76 69.80 12.17
CA LEU A 186 -14.57 70.46 10.88
C LEU A 186 -15.55 71.61 10.73
N LYS A 187 -15.02 72.80 10.46
CA LYS A 187 -15.85 73.98 10.18
C LYS A 187 -16.61 73.77 8.87
N HIS A 188 -17.90 74.10 8.87
CA HIS A 188 -18.69 74.08 7.64
C HIS A 188 -18.07 75.05 6.62
N ALA A 189 -17.82 74.55 5.42
CA ALA A 189 -17.35 75.32 4.28
C ALA A 189 -18.33 75.14 3.13
N GLU A 190 -19.02 76.22 2.74
CA GLU A 190 -19.88 76.21 1.57
C GLU A 190 -18.99 76.24 0.31
N THR A 191 -18.98 75.13 -0.43
CA THR A 191 -18.19 75.02 -1.67
C THR A 191 -19.11 75.33 -2.85
N GLN A 192 -18.84 76.41 -3.59
CA GLN A 192 -19.56 76.69 -4.84
C GLN A 192 -18.92 75.96 -6.01
N GLU A 193 -19.45 74.78 -6.34
CA GLU A 193 -19.12 74.07 -7.57
C GLU A 193 -19.86 74.73 -8.74
N LYS A 194 -19.15 75.54 -9.53
CA LYS A 194 -19.71 76.11 -10.76
C LYS A 194 -19.62 75.06 -11.86
N ASN A 195 -20.75 74.39 -12.12
CA ASN A 195 -21.00 73.69 -13.38
C ASN A 195 -21.94 74.55 -14.26
N PRO A 196 -21.46 75.67 -14.83
CA PRO A 196 -22.29 76.43 -15.76
C PRO A 196 -22.58 75.55 -16.97
N LEU A 197 -23.86 75.27 -17.23
CA LEU A 197 -24.27 74.67 -18.48
C LEU A 197 -23.91 75.65 -19.62
N PRO A 198 -23.37 75.17 -20.75
CA PRO A 198 -23.09 76.03 -21.89
C PRO A 198 -24.33 76.85 -22.26
N THR A 199 -24.16 78.16 -22.42
CA THR A 199 -25.27 79.04 -22.83
C THR A 199 -25.70 78.68 -24.25
N LYS A 200 -26.97 78.92 -24.59
CA LYS A 200 -27.49 78.66 -25.96
C LYS A 200 -26.68 79.37 -27.04
N GLU A 201 -26.12 80.54 -26.71
CA GLU A 201 -25.22 81.31 -27.57
C GLU A 201 -23.88 80.58 -27.79
N ALA A 202 -23.26 80.06 -26.73
CA ALA A 202 -22.04 79.27 -26.83
C ALA A 202 -22.25 77.99 -27.66
N ILE A 203 -23.39 77.31 -27.45
CA ILE A 203 -23.77 76.11 -28.22
C ILE A 203 -24.03 76.46 -29.69
N ALA A 204 -24.67 77.59 -29.97
CA ALA A 204 -24.97 78.01 -31.34
C ALA A 204 -23.69 78.42 -32.09
N LEU A 205 -22.77 79.11 -31.41
CA LEU A 205 -21.49 79.49 -31.98
C LEU A 205 -20.64 78.26 -32.32
N GLU A 206 -20.60 77.27 -31.42
CA GLU A 206 -19.94 75.99 -31.67
C GLU A 206 -20.60 75.21 -32.82
N LYS A 207 -21.94 75.19 -32.91
CA LYS A 207 -22.67 74.58 -34.03
C LYS A 207 -22.49 75.29 -35.36
N SER A 208 -22.15 76.58 -35.37
CA SER A 208 -21.88 77.36 -36.58
C SER A 208 -20.41 77.31 -37.02
N ALA A 209 -19.52 76.88 -36.11
CA ALA A 209 -18.09 76.72 -36.35
C ALA A 209 -17.71 75.28 -36.78
N ALA A 210 -18.69 74.36 -36.83
CA ALA A 210 -18.56 72.98 -37.32
C ALA A 210 -19.24 72.84 -38.69
#